data_AF-A0A0A0AXZ1-F1
#
_entry.id   AF-A0A0A0AXZ1-F1
#
_cell.length_a   1.000
_cell.length_b   1.000
_cell.length_c   1.000
_cell.angle_alpha   90.00
_cell.angle_beta   90.00
_cell.angle_gamma   90.00
#
_symmetry.space_group_name_H-M   'P 1'
#
loop_
_entity.id
_entity.type
_entity.pdbx_description
1 polymer ?
#
loop_
_entity_poly.entity_id
_entity_poly.type
_entity_poly.pdbx_seq_one_letter_code
_entity_poly.pdbx_strand_id
1 'polypeptide(L)'
;AAVEGALSAARTAGQLIDMSQHKGEHPRMGALDVCPFVPVMNISMEECVTCAHIFGQRLAAELGVPVYLYGEAAREDSRKALPTIRAGEYEALPEKLAKPEWAPDFGPPTFVPRWGATVTGARTFLIAYNINLLCTKEQAHRIALNIREQGRGADQPGRLKRVQGIGWYLEEENIAQVSTNLLDFETTPLHVVYEEVCQDAKALNLPVVGSQLVGLVPKKAMLDTAEFYIKKEKLFILEEEEKIRLVVSRLGLDSLSPFHPQERIIEYLVQAGEVDGGLVAKPLVAFVRAVGGRSAAPGGGSVSAAAAALGAALGCMVGLMSYGKKQFEELDPIMRKLIPPFHQGMDELVALVDADSRAFSSYMEAMKLPQSTPEERERRTSAMQQGLKTAVRVPCALAEKVSRLWPALKDLARHCNLACKSDIQVGAKMLEAAVFGAYFNVMINLKDITDEKFKLAMSQKVSGLLEEAKQGSALVLALLEKR
;
A
#
# COMPACT_ATOMS: atom_id res chain seq x y z
N ALA A 1 -6.70 -18.86 3.79
CA ALA A 1 -7.56 -18.76 2.58
C ALA A 1 -6.74 -18.86 1.29
N ALA A 2 -5.81 -17.95 1.01
CA ALA A 2 -5.02 -17.96 -0.23
C ALA A 2 -4.32 -19.30 -0.52
N VAL A 3 -3.71 -19.94 0.48
CA VAL A 3 -3.08 -21.27 0.34
C VAL A 3 -4.06 -22.34 -0.12
N GLU A 4 -5.27 -22.38 0.43
CA GLU A 4 -6.30 -23.34 0.00
C GLU A 4 -6.77 -23.07 -1.43
N GLY A 5 -6.92 -21.79 -1.80
CA GLY A 5 -7.26 -21.40 -3.17
C GLY A 5 -6.19 -21.84 -4.16
N ALA A 6 -4.91 -21.61 -3.85
CA ALA A 6 -3.78 -22.02 -4.67
C ALA A 6 -3.72 -23.56 -4.83
N LEU A 7 -3.91 -24.32 -3.74
CA LEU A 7 -3.95 -25.79 -3.81
C LEU A 7 -5.14 -26.28 -4.63
N SER A 8 -6.33 -25.69 -4.47
CA SER A 8 -7.52 -26.04 -5.24
C SER A 8 -7.34 -25.79 -6.74
N ALA A 9 -6.73 -24.65 -7.10
CA ALA A 9 -6.38 -24.33 -8.48
C ALA A 9 -5.37 -25.34 -9.04
N ALA A 10 -4.33 -25.69 -8.27
CA ALA A 10 -3.32 -26.67 -8.68
C ALA A 10 -3.91 -28.07 -8.90
N ARG A 11 -4.82 -28.53 -8.03
CA ARG A 11 -5.55 -29.80 -8.21
C ARG A 11 -6.33 -29.83 -9.51
N THR A 12 -7.02 -28.74 -9.82
CA THR A 12 -7.82 -28.61 -11.04
C THR A 12 -6.91 -28.59 -12.27
N ALA A 13 -5.83 -27.79 -12.24
CA ALA A 13 -4.85 -27.73 -13.31
C ALA A 13 -4.19 -29.10 -13.57
N GLY A 14 -3.93 -29.89 -12.53
CA GLY A 14 -3.30 -31.21 -12.66
C GLY A 14 -4.15 -32.23 -13.42
N GLN A 15 -5.46 -32.01 -13.49
CA GLN A 15 -6.38 -32.82 -14.26
C GLN A 15 -6.51 -32.33 -15.71
N LEU A 16 -6.42 -31.02 -15.93
CA LEU A 16 -6.75 -30.37 -17.20
C LEU A 16 -5.54 -30.09 -18.10
N ILE A 17 -4.34 -29.93 -17.53
CA ILE A 17 -3.13 -29.55 -18.27
C ILE A 17 -2.24 -30.77 -18.46
N ASP A 18 -1.69 -30.90 -19.67
CA ASP A 18 -0.64 -31.87 -19.99
C ASP A 18 0.57 -31.12 -20.57
N MET A 19 1.60 -30.94 -19.75
CA MET A 19 2.82 -30.23 -20.15
C MET A 19 3.58 -30.90 -21.28
N SER A 20 3.39 -32.20 -21.53
CA SER A 20 4.04 -32.91 -22.64
C SER A 20 3.61 -32.39 -24.01
N GLN A 21 2.43 -31.75 -24.10
CA GLN A 21 1.87 -31.18 -25.32
C GLN A 21 1.98 -29.64 -25.35
N HIS A 22 2.39 -29.03 -24.24
CA HIS A 22 2.40 -27.58 -24.09
C HIS A 22 3.66 -26.93 -24.70
N LYS A 23 3.45 -25.92 -25.56
CA LYS A 23 4.49 -25.04 -26.09
C LYS A 23 4.03 -23.59 -25.99
N GLY A 24 4.94 -22.69 -25.66
CA GLY A 24 4.66 -21.26 -25.58
C GLY A 24 5.95 -20.46 -25.73
N GLU A 25 5.83 -19.21 -26.15
CA GLU A 25 6.99 -18.30 -26.32
C GLU A 25 7.59 -17.87 -24.98
N HIS A 26 6.78 -17.86 -23.92
CA HIS A 26 7.24 -17.52 -22.58
C HIS A 26 7.90 -18.73 -21.90
N PRO A 27 9.08 -18.56 -21.26
CA PRO A 27 9.75 -19.65 -20.57
C PRO A 27 8.89 -20.27 -19.46
N ARG A 28 8.85 -21.61 -19.41
CA ARG A 28 7.98 -22.38 -18.50
C ARG A 28 8.62 -23.71 -18.08
N MET A 29 8.40 -24.17 -16.85
CA MET A 29 8.88 -25.48 -16.40
C MET A 29 7.79 -26.41 -15.86
N GLY A 30 6.58 -25.92 -15.64
CA GLY A 30 5.47 -26.76 -15.21
C GLY A 30 4.09 -26.17 -15.44
N ALA A 31 3.06 -27.01 -15.28
CA ALA A 31 1.65 -26.63 -15.43
C ALA A 31 1.28 -25.47 -14.51
N LEU A 32 1.91 -25.44 -13.33
CA LEU A 32 1.99 -24.28 -12.46
C LEU A 32 3.48 -23.97 -12.26
N ASP A 33 3.99 -23.05 -13.09
CA ASP A 33 5.41 -22.67 -13.15
C ASP A 33 5.87 -22.02 -11.84
N VAL A 34 5.21 -20.93 -11.45
CA VAL A 34 5.51 -20.20 -10.22
C VAL A 34 4.23 -19.75 -9.51
N CYS A 35 4.12 -20.02 -8.22
CA CYS A 35 3.03 -19.55 -7.34
C CYS A 35 3.60 -18.76 -6.16
N PRO A 36 3.78 -17.43 -6.29
CA PRO A 36 4.31 -16.60 -5.22
C PRO A 36 3.23 -16.13 -4.25
N PHE A 37 3.60 -16.00 -2.97
CA PHE A 37 2.84 -15.29 -1.95
C PHE A 37 3.47 -13.92 -1.70
N VAL A 38 2.67 -12.86 -1.88
CA VAL A 38 3.16 -11.48 -1.86
C VAL A 38 2.41 -10.70 -0.79
N PRO A 39 3.11 -9.93 0.05
CA PRO A 39 2.45 -9.06 1.02
C PRO A 39 1.75 -7.90 0.30
N VAL A 40 0.48 -7.66 0.66
CA VAL A 40 -0.34 -6.57 0.10
C VAL A 40 -0.67 -5.56 1.19
N MET A 41 -1.50 -5.93 2.16
CA MET A 41 -1.85 -5.09 3.31
C MET A 41 -1.85 -5.92 4.60
N ASN A 42 -1.33 -5.34 5.67
CA ASN A 42 -1.36 -5.90 7.03
C ASN A 42 -0.82 -7.34 7.17
N ILE A 43 0.12 -7.72 6.30
CA ILE A 43 0.81 -9.01 6.36
C ILE A 43 2.30 -8.81 6.11
N SER A 44 3.13 -9.49 6.89
CA SER A 44 4.58 -9.42 6.81
C SER A 44 5.14 -10.36 5.73
N MET A 45 6.40 -10.15 5.35
CA MET A 45 7.10 -11.09 4.48
C MET A 45 7.26 -12.47 5.13
N GLU A 46 7.49 -12.53 6.44
CA GLU A 46 7.66 -13.78 7.20
C GLU A 46 6.39 -14.66 7.16
N GLU A 47 5.21 -14.03 7.27
CA GLU A 47 3.94 -14.72 7.11
C GLU A 47 3.73 -15.22 5.68
N CYS A 48 4.16 -14.47 4.67
CA CYS A 48 4.13 -14.91 3.27
C CYS A 48 5.09 -16.09 3.02
N VAL A 49 6.29 -16.09 3.61
CA VAL A 49 7.22 -17.23 3.56
C VAL A 49 6.58 -18.46 4.20
N THR A 50 5.91 -18.28 5.33
CA THR A 50 5.17 -19.36 6.00
C THR A 50 4.07 -19.92 5.09
N CYS A 51 3.31 -19.07 4.38
CA CYS A 51 2.33 -19.51 3.40
C CYS A 51 2.96 -20.32 2.25
N ALA A 52 4.10 -19.86 1.72
CA ALA A 52 4.82 -20.55 0.66
C ALA A 52 5.30 -21.94 1.08
N HIS A 53 5.81 -22.09 2.31
CA HIS A 53 6.20 -23.38 2.88
C HIS A 53 5.01 -24.33 3.02
N ILE A 54 3.90 -23.86 3.60
CA ILE A 54 2.69 -24.67 3.78
C ILE A 54 2.14 -25.13 2.42
N PHE A 55 2.08 -24.22 1.45
CA PHE A 55 1.64 -24.55 0.09
C PHE A 55 2.56 -25.58 -0.57
N GLY A 56 3.87 -25.36 -0.55
CA GLY A 56 4.84 -26.25 -1.20
C GLY A 56 4.82 -27.65 -0.62
N GLN A 57 4.78 -27.78 0.71
CA GLN A 57 4.72 -29.07 1.40
C GLN A 57 3.43 -29.82 1.05
N ARG A 58 2.27 -29.15 1.06
CA ARG A 58 0.98 -29.79 0.77
C ARG A 58 0.82 -30.12 -0.71
N LEU A 59 1.24 -29.24 -1.61
CA LEU A 59 1.18 -29.48 -3.05
C LEU A 59 1.98 -30.72 -3.42
N ALA A 60 3.20 -30.82 -2.91
CA ALA A 60 4.07 -31.98 -3.13
C ALA A 60 3.48 -33.27 -2.56
N ALA A 61 2.87 -33.21 -1.36
CA ALA A 61 2.24 -34.38 -0.73
C ALA A 61 0.97 -34.85 -1.47
N GLU A 62 0.18 -33.91 -2.01
CA GLU A 62 -1.10 -34.22 -2.66
C GLU A 62 -0.93 -34.65 -4.14
N LEU A 63 0.00 -34.02 -4.89
CA LEU A 63 0.19 -34.29 -6.32
C LEU A 63 1.44 -35.12 -6.64
N GLY A 64 2.36 -35.31 -5.69
CA GLY A 64 3.58 -36.09 -5.90
C GLY A 64 4.58 -35.42 -6.86
N VAL A 65 4.59 -34.09 -6.94
CA VAL A 65 5.40 -33.30 -7.88
C VAL A 65 6.61 -32.66 -7.20
N PRO A 66 7.73 -32.43 -7.92
CA PRO A 66 8.88 -31.71 -7.40
C PRO A 66 8.55 -30.22 -7.24
N VAL A 67 8.80 -29.69 -6.05
CA VAL A 67 8.56 -28.28 -5.69
C VAL A 67 9.83 -27.62 -5.16
N TYR A 68 10.17 -26.46 -5.72
CA TYR A 68 11.31 -25.65 -5.28
C TYR A 68 10.86 -24.37 -4.59
N LEU A 69 11.64 -23.94 -3.59
CA LEU A 69 11.44 -22.66 -2.92
C LEU A 69 12.31 -21.58 -3.54
N TYR A 70 11.72 -20.40 -3.81
CA TYR A 70 12.44 -19.25 -4.37
C TYR A 70 12.20 -17.94 -3.62
N GLY A 71 12.94 -16.90 -3.98
CA GLY A 71 12.82 -15.57 -3.40
C GLY A 71 13.18 -15.57 -1.92
N GLU A 72 12.38 -14.90 -1.10
CA GLU A 72 12.56 -14.80 0.35
C GLU A 72 12.29 -16.14 1.08
N ALA A 73 11.70 -17.12 0.39
CA ALA A 73 11.48 -18.47 0.93
C ALA A 73 12.58 -19.47 0.55
N ALA A 74 13.55 -19.08 -0.29
CA ALA A 74 14.62 -19.98 -0.73
C ALA A 74 15.50 -20.39 0.45
N ARG A 75 15.82 -21.70 0.56
CA ARG A 75 16.76 -22.22 1.57
C ARG A 75 18.22 -22.03 1.18
N GLU A 76 18.48 -21.93 -0.11
CA GLU A 76 19.81 -21.75 -0.70
C GLU A 76 19.86 -20.45 -1.48
N ASP A 77 20.96 -19.71 -1.37
CA ASP A 77 21.14 -18.45 -2.10
C ASP A 77 21.11 -18.63 -3.62
N SER A 78 21.55 -19.80 -4.11
CA SER A 78 21.51 -20.19 -5.53
C SER A 78 20.09 -20.23 -6.09
N ARG A 79 19.07 -20.46 -5.25
CA ARG A 79 17.66 -20.62 -5.63
C ARG A 79 16.83 -19.35 -5.44
N LYS A 80 17.42 -18.24 -4.98
CA LYS A 80 16.68 -16.97 -4.82
C LYS A 80 16.10 -16.45 -6.14
N ALA A 81 16.86 -16.57 -7.23
CA ALA A 81 16.46 -16.08 -8.54
C ALA A 81 15.65 -17.12 -9.32
N LEU A 82 14.39 -16.80 -9.64
CA LEU A 82 13.52 -17.66 -10.45
C LEU A 82 14.15 -18.10 -11.80
N PRO A 83 14.83 -17.22 -12.56
CA PRO A 83 15.47 -17.62 -13.81
C PRO A 83 16.53 -18.72 -13.63
N THR A 84 17.21 -18.76 -12.48
CA THR A 84 18.19 -19.82 -12.17
C THR A 84 17.50 -21.17 -12.05
N ILE A 85 16.37 -21.23 -11.33
CA ILE A 85 15.59 -22.47 -11.19
C ILE A 85 14.98 -22.88 -12.52
N ARG A 86 14.48 -21.92 -13.30
CA ARG A 86 13.83 -22.13 -14.60
C ARG A 86 14.82 -22.36 -15.76
N ALA A 87 16.12 -22.35 -15.50
CA ALA A 87 17.14 -22.57 -16.54
C ALA A 87 16.94 -23.95 -17.20
N GLY A 88 16.78 -23.93 -18.53
CA GLY A 88 16.50 -25.11 -19.34
C GLY A 88 15.02 -25.54 -19.38
N GLU A 89 14.13 -24.80 -18.72
CA GLU A 89 12.68 -24.95 -18.81
C GLU A 89 12.17 -26.37 -18.48
N TYR A 90 11.06 -26.80 -19.09
CA TYR A 90 10.47 -28.12 -18.90
C TYR A 90 11.40 -29.23 -19.41
N GLU A 91 12.08 -29.02 -20.53
CA GLU A 91 12.91 -30.00 -21.21
C GLU A 91 14.15 -30.41 -20.39
N ALA A 92 14.68 -29.53 -19.55
CA ALA A 92 15.84 -29.83 -18.71
C ALA A 92 15.49 -30.58 -17.41
N LEU A 93 14.22 -30.67 -17.02
CA LEU A 93 13.83 -31.29 -15.76
C LEU A 93 14.26 -32.76 -15.59
N PRO A 94 14.16 -33.65 -16.61
CA PRO A 94 14.61 -35.03 -16.48
C PRO A 94 16.08 -35.15 -16.07
N GLU A 95 16.96 -34.33 -16.66
CA GLU A 95 18.38 -34.33 -16.34
C GLU A 95 18.70 -33.58 -15.04
N LYS A 96 17.99 -32.48 -14.76
CA LYS A 96 18.18 -31.69 -13.53
C LYS A 96 17.78 -32.48 -12.29
N LEU A 97 16.61 -33.12 -12.29
CA LEU A 97 16.11 -33.88 -11.14
C LEU A 97 16.98 -35.10 -10.79
N ALA A 98 17.77 -35.60 -11.73
CA ALA A 98 18.73 -36.68 -11.49
C ALA A 98 19.98 -36.23 -10.71
N LYS A 99 20.26 -34.91 -10.64
CA LYS A 99 21.45 -34.38 -9.98
C LYS A 99 21.15 -34.04 -8.51
N PRO A 100 22.00 -34.46 -7.54
CA PRO A 100 21.79 -34.16 -6.12
C PRO A 100 21.72 -32.66 -5.81
N GLU A 101 22.46 -31.84 -6.55
CA GLU A 101 22.47 -30.36 -6.41
C GLU A 101 21.11 -29.72 -6.71
N TRP A 102 20.27 -30.39 -7.51
CA TRP A 102 18.93 -29.94 -7.91
C TRP A 102 17.83 -30.72 -7.20
N ALA A 103 18.12 -31.37 -6.06
CA ALA A 103 17.09 -32.00 -5.24
C ALA A 103 16.01 -30.97 -4.85
N PRO A 104 14.71 -31.28 -5.05
CA PRO A 104 13.63 -30.36 -4.74
C PRO A 104 13.52 -30.11 -3.23
N ASP A 105 13.03 -28.93 -2.85
CA ASP A 105 12.84 -28.56 -1.44
C ASP A 105 11.68 -29.35 -0.81
N PHE A 106 10.66 -29.66 -1.62
CA PHE A 106 9.55 -30.55 -1.27
C PHE A 106 9.21 -31.50 -2.42
N GLY A 107 8.74 -32.70 -2.08
CA GLY A 107 8.33 -33.73 -3.04
C GLY A 107 9.49 -34.61 -3.52
N PRO A 108 9.17 -35.64 -4.31
CA PRO A 108 10.18 -36.57 -4.81
C PRO A 108 10.98 -35.94 -5.97
N PRO A 109 12.27 -36.28 -6.14
CA PRO A 109 13.07 -35.92 -7.32
C PRO A 109 12.66 -36.80 -8.53
N THR A 110 11.37 -36.84 -8.85
CA THR A 110 10.82 -37.66 -9.93
C THR A 110 10.17 -36.75 -10.96
N PHE A 111 10.53 -36.95 -12.22
CA PHE A 111 9.95 -36.20 -13.31
C PHE A 111 8.50 -36.67 -13.58
N VAL A 112 7.56 -35.73 -13.57
CA VAL A 112 6.14 -35.99 -13.85
C VAL A 112 5.79 -35.36 -15.20
N PRO A 113 5.72 -36.11 -16.31
CA PRO A 113 5.58 -35.53 -17.66
C PRO A 113 4.37 -34.62 -17.85
N ARG A 114 3.23 -34.95 -17.23
CA ARG A 114 2.03 -34.12 -17.35
C ARG A 114 2.14 -32.77 -16.61
N TRP A 115 3.04 -32.67 -15.63
CA TRP A 115 3.12 -31.52 -14.73
C TRP A 115 4.41 -30.71 -14.86
N GLY A 116 5.57 -31.35 -15.00
CA GLY A 116 6.87 -30.70 -14.85
C GLY A 116 7.24 -30.47 -13.38
N ALA A 117 7.71 -29.26 -13.04
CA ALA A 117 8.05 -28.86 -11.68
C ALA A 117 7.37 -27.53 -11.32
N THR A 118 7.17 -27.30 -10.02
CA THR A 118 6.57 -26.06 -9.51
C THR A 118 7.56 -25.29 -8.67
N VAL A 119 7.56 -23.97 -8.80
CA VAL A 119 8.24 -23.07 -7.87
C VAL A 119 7.22 -22.35 -6.99
N THR A 120 7.46 -22.29 -5.69
CA THR A 120 6.68 -21.46 -4.77
C THR A 120 7.61 -20.62 -3.93
N GLY A 121 7.16 -19.47 -3.45
CA GLY A 121 8.00 -18.62 -2.62
C GLY A 121 7.28 -17.37 -2.15
N ALA A 122 8.02 -16.52 -1.46
CA ALA A 122 7.56 -15.20 -1.09
C ALA A 122 8.47 -14.15 -1.71
N ARG A 123 7.89 -13.03 -2.12
CA ARG A 123 8.63 -11.92 -2.71
C ARG A 123 7.87 -10.62 -2.54
N THR A 124 8.59 -9.52 -2.73
CA THR A 124 8.00 -8.19 -2.90
C THR A 124 7.05 -8.14 -4.11
N PHE A 125 6.14 -7.17 -4.09
CA PHE A 125 5.22 -6.95 -5.19
C PHE A 125 6.00 -6.63 -6.46
N LEU A 126 5.70 -7.35 -7.53
CA LEU A 126 6.36 -7.17 -8.83
C LEU A 126 5.38 -6.46 -9.74
N ILE A 127 5.84 -5.39 -10.37
CA ILE A 127 5.04 -4.64 -11.33
C ILE A 127 5.57 -4.96 -12.73
N ALA A 128 4.73 -5.58 -13.55
CA ALA A 128 5.02 -5.80 -14.96
C ALA A 128 4.63 -4.53 -15.73
N TYR A 129 5.64 -3.88 -16.32
CA TYR A 129 5.51 -2.56 -16.93
C TYR A 129 6.20 -2.54 -18.29
N ASN A 130 5.41 -2.33 -19.34
CA ASN A 130 5.87 -2.29 -20.72
C ASN A 130 5.84 -0.85 -21.22
N ILE A 131 6.95 -0.34 -21.73
CA ILE A 131 7.02 0.99 -22.35
C ILE A 131 6.94 0.81 -23.86
N ASN A 132 6.07 1.58 -24.52
CA ASN A 132 5.78 1.46 -25.94
C ASN A 132 6.69 2.38 -26.77
N LEU A 133 7.31 1.86 -27.82
CA LEU A 133 8.15 2.62 -28.73
C LEU A 133 7.82 2.31 -30.19
N LEU A 134 7.83 3.35 -31.05
CA LEU A 134 7.77 3.13 -32.50
C LEU A 134 9.19 2.91 -33.02
N CYS A 135 9.69 1.68 -32.86
CA CYS A 135 11.04 1.28 -33.26
C CYS A 135 11.08 -0.23 -33.57
N THR A 136 12.26 -0.76 -33.91
CA THR A 136 12.42 -2.20 -34.10
C THR A 136 12.61 -2.94 -32.77
N LYS A 137 12.37 -4.26 -32.77
CA LYS A 137 12.63 -5.14 -31.62
C LYS A 137 14.06 -5.02 -31.10
N GLU A 138 15.04 -4.91 -31.99
CA GLU A 138 16.47 -4.83 -31.65
C GLU A 138 16.79 -3.51 -30.94
N GLN A 139 16.15 -2.41 -31.36
CA GLN A 139 16.31 -1.11 -30.73
C GLN A 139 15.66 -1.08 -29.35
N ALA A 140 14.43 -1.58 -29.22
CA ALA A 140 13.79 -1.75 -27.91
C ALA A 140 14.62 -2.65 -26.99
N HIS A 141 15.18 -3.75 -27.53
CA HIS A 141 16.02 -4.64 -26.75
C HIS A 141 17.31 -3.97 -26.29
N ARG A 142 17.95 -3.18 -27.16
CA ARG A 142 19.11 -2.36 -26.79
C ARG A 142 18.81 -1.41 -25.63
N ILE A 143 17.64 -0.78 -25.61
CA ILE A 143 17.24 0.10 -24.49
C ILE A 143 17.02 -0.73 -23.22
N ALA A 144 16.31 -1.86 -23.31
CA ALA A 144 16.09 -2.77 -22.18
C ALA A 144 17.41 -3.24 -21.54
N LEU A 145 18.43 -3.54 -22.36
CA LEU A 145 19.77 -3.91 -21.92
C LEU A 145 20.49 -2.79 -21.15
N ASN A 146 20.20 -1.52 -21.43
CA ASN A 146 20.84 -0.41 -20.72
C ASN A 146 20.22 -0.16 -19.35
N ILE A 147 18.90 -0.38 -19.22
CA ILE A 147 18.17 -0.08 -17.99
C ILE A 147 18.16 -1.26 -17.01
N ARG A 148 18.06 -2.50 -17.48
CA ARG A 148 17.91 -3.67 -16.59
C ARG A 148 19.17 -3.91 -15.77
N GLU A 149 19.02 -4.38 -14.53
CA GLU A 149 20.13 -4.54 -13.59
C GLU A 149 21.27 -5.43 -14.13
N GLN A 150 20.92 -6.54 -14.79
CA GLN A 150 21.88 -7.45 -15.42
C GLN A 150 22.70 -6.79 -16.55
N GLY A 151 22.16 -5.72 -17.13
CA GLY A 151 22.79 -5.02 -18.22
C GLY A 151 22.99 -5.86 -19.48
N ARG A 152 24.13 -5.63 -20.14
CA ARG A 152 24.56 -6.33 -21.38
C ARG A 152 25.38 -7.59 -21.13
N GLY A 153 25.79 -7.83 -19.88
CA GLY A 153 26.66 -8.93 -19.48
C GLY A 153 27.20 -8.69 -18.07
N ALA A 154 27.93 -9.67 -17.53
CA ALA A 154 28.42 -9.63 -16.14
C ALA A 154 29.26 -8.38 -15.80
N ASP A 155 30.04 -7.88 -16.77
CA ASP A 155 30.95 -6.74 -16.58
C ASP A 155 30.32 -5.38 -16.91
N GLN A 156 29.08 -5.36 -17.42
CA GLN A 156 28.39 -4.14 -17.85
C GLN A 156 26.94 -4.15 -17.35
N PRO A 157 26.72 -3.93 -16.04
CA PRO A 157 25.38 -3.83 -15.47
C PRO A 157 24.64 -2.61 -16.02
N GLY A 158 23.31 -2.68 -16.05
CA GLY A 158 22.48 -1.54 -16.44
C GLY A 158 22.31 -0.52 -15.31
N ARG A 159 21.56 0.54 -15.60
CA ARG A 159 21.42 1.70 -14.71
C ARG A 159 20.48 1.46 -13.53
N LEU A 160 19.42 0.68 -13.73
CA LEU A 160 18.36 0.52 -12.73
C LEU A 160 18.55 -0.76 -11.93
N LYS A 161 18.55 -0.61 -10.60
CA LYS A 161 18.60 -1.73 -9.66
C LYS A 161 17.23 -2.35 -9.53
N ARG A 162 17.15 -3.66 -9.26
CA ARG A 162 15.88 -4.37 -9.07
C ARG A 162 14.93 -4.26 -10.27
N VAL A 163 15.46 -4.04 -11.47
CA VAL A 163 14.70 -4.05 -12.73
C VAL A 163 15.22 -5.15 -13.62
N GLN A 164 14.32 -6.02 -14.07
CA GLN A 164 14.58 -6.95 -15.15
C GLN A 164 13.84 -6.48 -16.39
N GLY A 165 14.37 -6.78 -17.57
CA GLY A 165 13.67 -6.40 -18.78
C GLY A 165 14.27 -6.95 -20.06
N ILE A 166 13.45 -6.96 -21.10
CA ILE A 166 13.78 -7.37 -22.45
C ILE A 166 13.04 -6.49 -23.45
N GLY A 167 13.62 -6.29 -24.63
CA GLY A 167 12.87 -5.77 -25.77
C GLY A 167 12.13 -6.89 -26.47
N TRP A 168 10.87 -6.64 -26.81
CA TRP A 168 10.02 -7.54 -27.59
C TRP A 168 9.13 -6.74 -28.54
N TYR A 169 8.40 -7.43 -29.39
CA TYR A 169 7.53 -6.84 -30.41
C TYR A 169 6.14 -7.43 -30.26
N LEU A 170 5.13 -6.57 -30.19
CA LEU A 170 3.73 -6.96 -30.12
C LEU A 170 3.17 -6.91 -31.55
N GLU A 171 3.00 -8.08 -32.16
CA GLU A 171 2.59 -8.18 -33.58
C GLU A 171 1.19 -7.63 -33.83
N GLU A 172 0.24 -7.90 -32.93
CA GLU A 172 -1.17 -7.49 -33.05
C GLU A 172 -1.34 -5.97 -33.13
N GLU A 173 -0.51 -5.23 -32.38
CA GLU A 173 -0.54 -3.76 -32.29
C GLU A 173 0.56 -3.10 -33.15
N ASN A 174 1.35 -3.91 -33.86
CA ASN A 174 2.48 -3.48 -34.69
C ASN A 174 3.44 -2.50 -33.96
N ILE A 175 3.82 -2.85 -32.73
CA ILE A 175 4.60 -1.96 -31.84
C ILE A 175 5.72 -2.68 -31.10
N ALA A 176 6.87 -2.02 -30.96
CA ALA A 176 7.96 -2.52 -30.12
C ALA A 176 7.78 -2.06 -28.67
N GLN A 177 8.22 -2.90 -27.74
CA GLN A 177 8.10 -2.64 -26.32
C GLN A 177 9.40 -2.92 -25.58
N VAL A 178 9.72 -2.04 -24.63
CA VAL A 178 10.65 -2.35 -23.56
C VAL A 178 9.83 -2.96 -22.43
N SER A 179 9.80 -4.30 -22.37
CA SER A 179 9.10 -5.03 -21.30
C SER A 179 9.97 -5.13 -20.08
N THR A 180 9.46 -4.66 -18.94
CA THR A 180 10.19 -4.62 -17.68
C THR A 180 9.39 -5.23 -16.54
N ASN A 181 10.10 -5.84 -15.61
CA ASN A 181 9.61 -6.25 -14.32
C ASN A 181 10.34 -5.43 -13.26
N LEU A 182 9.60 -4.57 -12.56
CA LEU A 182 10.06 -3.89 -11.37
C LEU A 182 9.94 -4.89 -10.22
N LEU A 183 11.07 -5.44 -9.77
CA LEU A 183 11.12 -6.40 -8.67
C LEU A 183 10.85 -5.72 -7.32
N ASP A 184 11.19 -4.43 -7.23
CA ASP A 184 10.94 -3.59 -6.07
C ASP A 184 10.72 -2.14 -6.53
N PHE A 185 9.47 -1.69 -6.46
CA PHE A 185 9.07 -0.35 -6.88
C PHE A 185 9.48 0.74 -5.87
N GLU A 186 9.88 0.38 -4.64
CA GLU A 186 10.39 1.34 -3.67
C GLU A 186 11.85 1.69 -3.97
N THR A 187 12.65 0.69 -4.37
CA THR A 187 14.03 0.90 -4.82
C THR A 187 14.09 1.59 -6.19
N THR A 188 13.25 1.15 -7.15
CA THR A 188 13.16 1.79 -8.48
C THR A 188 11.70 2.02 -8.85
N PRO A 189 11.19 3.26 -8.65
CA PRO A 189 9.81 3.62 -8.96
C PRO A 189 9.45 3.57 -10.44
N LEU A 190 8.14 3.46 -10.73
CA LEU A 190 7.58 3.41 -12.08
C LEU A 190 8.02 4.58 -12.96
N HIS A 191 7.97 5.81 -12.44
CA HIS A 191 8.39 6.99 -13.18
C HIS A 191 9.88 6.96 -13.55
N VAL A 192 10.75 6.40 -12.71
CA VAL A 192 12.19 6.33 -13.00
C VAL A 192 12.43 5.43 -14.20
N VAL A 193 11.78 4.25 -14.25
CA VAL A 193 11.89 3.34 -15.40
C VAL A 193 11.41 4.04 -16.68
N TYR A 194 10.25 4.70 -16.63
CA TYR A 194 9.68 5.38 -17.79
C TYR A 194 10.57 6.53 -18.30
N GLU A 195 11.05 7.39 -17.40
CA GLU A 195 11.87 8.56 -17.74
C GLU A 195 13.24 8.15 -18.30
N GLU A 196 13.85 7.09 -17.77
CA GLU A 196 15.12 6.55 -18.26
C GLU A 196 14.97 5.91 -19.65
N VAL A 197 13.88 5.19 -19.90
CA VAL A 197 13.55 4.70 -21.24
C VAL A 197 13.31 5.87 -22.20
N CYS A 198 12.58 6.91 -21.76
CA CYS A 198 12.38 8.12 -22.56
C CYS A 198 13.70 8.83 -22.88
N GLN A 199 14.64 8.85 -21.94
CA GLN A 199 15.97 9.43 -22.16
C GLN A 199 16.78 8.63 -23.19
N ASP A 200 16.83 7.31 -23.07
CA ASP A 200 17.53 6.44 -24.03
C ASP A 200 16.90 6.49 -25.42
N ALA A 201 15.56 6.50 -25.49
CA ALA A 201 14.82 6.62 -26.73
C ALA A 201 15.11 7.97 -27.42
N LYS A 202 15.11 9.09 -26.66
CA LYS A 202 15.50 10.41 -27.18
C LYS A 202 16.92 10.43 -27.71
N ALA A 203 17.87 9.79 -27.02
CA ALA A 203 19.26 9.71 -27.48
C ALA A 203 19.41 8.93 -28.82
N LEU A 204 18.46 8.04 -29.12
CA LEU A 204 18.38 7.28 -30.36
C LEU A 204 17.39 7.87 -31.38
N ASN A 205 16.78 9.02 -31.09
CA ASN A 205 15.70 9.64 -31.89
C ASN A 205 14.49 8.73 -32.13
N LEU A 206 14.13 7.92 -31.12
CA LEU A 206 12.98 7.02 -31.16
C LEU A 206 11.82 7.61 -30.34
N PRO A 207 10.59 7.60 -30.87
CA PRO A 207 9.43 8.09 -30.12
C PRO A 207 8.94 7.04 -29.13
N VAL A 208 8.71 7.48 -27.89
CA VAL A 208 7.97 6.72 -26.86
C VAL A 208 6.50 7.12 -26.96
N VAL A 209 5.60 6.14 -27.03
CA VAL A 209 4.16 6.33 -27.25
C VAL A 209 3.34 5.74 -26.10
N GLY A 210 3.70 6.12 -24.89
CA GLY A 210 3.04 5.67 -23.67
C GLY A 210 3.55 4.32 -23.16
N SER A 211 2.73 3.66 -22.37
CA SER A 211 3.11 2.42 -21.68
C SER A 211 1.88 1.60 -21.30
N GLN A 212 2.12 0.43 -20.75
CA GLN A 212 1.08 -0.48 -20.27
C GLN A 212 1.55 -1.15 -18.99
N LEU A 213 0.73 -1.09 -17.95
CA LEU A 213 0.83 -2.00 -16.82
C LEU A 213 0.18 -3.32 -17.20
N VAL A 214 0.81 -4.44 -16.86
CA VAL A 214 0.24 -5.79 -17.04
C VAL A 214 -0.18 -6.33 -15.68
N GLY A 215 -1.46 -6.70 -15.55
CA GLY A 215 -2.03 -7.13 -14.27
C GLY A 215 -2.33 -5.97 -13.32
N LEU A 216 -2.10 -6.21 -12.02
CA LEU A 216 -2.41 -5.28 -10.93
C LEU A 216 -1.20 -4.43 -10.53
N VAL A 217 -1.47 -3.27 -9.95
CA VAL A 217 -0.46 -2.34 -9.43
C VAL A 217 -0.78 -1.92 -7.98
N PRO A 218 0.22 -1.78 -7.09
CA PRO A 218 0.01 -1.20 -5.77
C PRO A 218 -0.33 0.28 -5.86
N LYS A 219 -1.27 0.74 -5.04
CA LYS A 219 -1.67 2.15 -4.97
C LYS A 219 -0.47 3.05 -4.67
N LYS A 220 0.40 2.62 -3.74
CA LYS A 220 1.62 3.34 -3.38
C LYS A 220 2.50 3.64 -4.60
N ALA A 221 2.72 2.67 -5.49
CA ALA A 221 3.54 2.87 -6.69
C ALA A 221 2.98 3.95 -7.64
N MET A 222 1.66 4.05 -7.72
CA MET A 222 0.96 5.10 -8.48
C MET A 222 1.09 6.45 -7.78
N LEU A 223 0.84 6.52 -6.47
CA LEU A 223 0.91 7.78 -5.71
C LEU A 223 2.33 8.36 -5.65
N ASP A 224 3.36 7.53 -5.43
CA ASP A 224 4.76 7.96 -5.44
C ASP A 224 5.14 8.55 -6.80
N THR A 225 4.58 7.98 -7.88
CA THR A 225 4.75 8.51 -9.24
C THR A 225 4.00 9.81 -9.45
N ALA A 226 2.81 9.98 -8.89
CA ALA A 226 2.08 11.24 -8.94
C ALA A 226 2.88 12.35 -8.23
N GLU A 227 3.39 12.08 -7.02
CA GLU A 227 4.20 13.05 -6.26
C GLU A 227 5.47 13.47 -7.01
N PHE A 228 6.11 12.54 -7.71
CA PHE A 228 7.25 12.86 -8.58
C PHE A 228 6.87 13.91 -9.66
N TYR A 229 5.80 13.66 -10.42
CA TYR A 229 5.38 14.59 -11.48
C TYR A 229 4.83 15.91 -10.93
N ILE A 230 4.10 15.88 -9.82
CA ILE A 230 3.63 17.09 -9.13
C ILE A 230 4.83 17.98 -8.76
N LYS A 231 5.89 17.40 -8.20
CA LYS A 231 7.10 18.13 -7.83
C LYS A 231 7.89 18.60 -9.06
N LYS A 232 8.10 17.73 -10.05
CA LYS A 232 8.87 18.02 -11.28
C LYS A 232 8.23 19.16 -12.09
N GLU A 233 6.91 19.15 -12.18
CA GLU A 233 6.13 20.09 -13.00
C GLU A 233 5.54 21.25 -12.21
N LYS A 234 5.80 21.32 -10.89
CA LYS A 234 5.32 22.37 -9.97
C LYS A 234 3.78 22.50 -9.98
N LEU A 235 3.10 21.35 -10.02
CA LEU A 235 1.65 21.27 -10.00
C LEU A 235 1.11 21.40 -8.56
N PHE A 236 -0.20 21.53 -8.44
CA PHE A 236 -0.90 21.47 -7.17
C PHE A 236 -2.14 20.59 -7.35
N ILE A 237 -2.03 19.34 -6.94
CA ILE A 237 -3.06 18.31 -7.07
C ILE A 237 -3.19 17.64 -5.70
N LEU A 238 -4.41 17.64 -5.17
CA LEU A 238 -4.69 17.14 -3.82
C LEU A 238 -5.40 15.79 -3.87
N GLU A 239 -6.46 15.70 -4.67
CA GLU A 239 -7.35 14.55 -4.71
C GLU A 239 -6.65 13.31 -5.27
N GLU A 240 -6.86 12.18 -4.59
CA GLU A 240 -6.25 10.90 -4.96
C GLU A 240 -6.60 10.50 -6.40
N GLU A 241 -7.86 10.69 -6.81
CA GLU A 241 -8.31 10.39 -8.19
C GLU A 241 -7.57 11.23 -9.23
N GLU A 242 -7.36 12.52 -8.96
CA GLU A 242 -6.64 13.42 -9.86
C GLU A 242 -5.15 13.04 -9.94
N LYS A 243 -4.54 12.61 -8.83
CA LYS A 243 -3.17 12.08 -8.80
C LYS A 243 -3.03 10.85 -9.68
N ILE A 244 -3.98 9.91 -9.58
CA ILE A 244 -4.00 8.72 -10.45
C ILE A 244 -4.17 9.13 -11.92
N ARG A 245 -5.09 10.07 -12.21
CA ARG A 245 -5.32 10.57 -13.58
C ARG A 245 -4.07 11.25 -14.16
N LEU A 246 -3.33 12.02 -13.36
CA LEU A 246 -2.04 12.61 -13.76
C LEU A 246 -1.06 11.52 -14.18
N VAL A 247 -0.92 10.47 -13.38
CA VAL A 247 0.01 9.36 -13.65
C VAL A 247 -0.36 8.62 -14.92
N VAL A 248 -1.64 8.30 -15.10
CA VAL A 248 -2.16 7.65 -16.32
C VAL A 248 -1.80 8.49 -17.54
N SER A 249 -2.04 9.81 -17.48
CA SER A 249 -1.71 10.74 -18.56
C SER A 249 -0.20 10.86 -18.82
N ARG A 250 0.64 10.94 -17.78
CA ARG A 250 2.09 11.15 -17.93
C ARG A 250 2.83 9.92 -18.44
N LEU A 251 2.43 8.75 -17.96
CA LEU A 251 3.01 7.48 -18.40
C LEU A 251 2.32 6.94 -19.66
N GLY A 252 1.15 7.48 -20.03
CA GLY A 252 0.33 6.97 -21.14
C GLY A 252 -0.13 5.54 -20.91
N LEU A 253 -0.58 5.23 -19.69
CA LEU A 253 -0.98 3.86 -19.27
C LEU A 253 -2.18 3.31 -20.04
N ASP A 254 -2.92 4.19 -20.70
CA ASP A 254 -4.11 3.93 -21.49
C ASP A 254 -3.82 3.78 -23.01
N SER A 255 -2.53 3.73 -23.39
CA SER A 255 -2.09 3.76 -24.79
C SER A 255 -2.53 2.55 -25.63
N LEU A 256 -2.59 1.35 -25.04
CA LEU A 256 -3.04 0.13 -25.73
C LEU A 256 -4.48 -0.25 -25.37
N SER A 257 -4.87 -0.01 -24.12
CA SER A 257 -6.23 -0.26 -23.64
C SER A 257 -6.56 0.67 -22.49
N PRO A 258 -7.85 1.02 -22.28
CA PRO A 258 -8.24 1.92 -21.19
C PRO A 258 -7.72 1.43 -19.83
N PHE A 259 -7.12 2.35 -19.07
CA PHE A 259 -6.71 2.06 -17.70
C PHE A 259 -7.88 2.37 -16.75
N HIS A 260 -8.51 1.34 -16.20
CA HIS A 260 -9.57 1.45 -15.19
C HIS A 260 -9.00 1.32 -13.77
N PRO A 261 -8.76 2.40 -13.00
CA PRO A 261 -8.06 2.31 -11.72
C PRO A 261 -8.72 1.36 -10.71
N GLN A 262 -10.06 1.30 -10.70
CA GLN A 262 -10.85 0.46 -9.79
C GLN A 262 -10.62 -1.04 -10.01
N GLU A 263 -10.19 -1.44 -11.21
CA GLU A 263 -9.94 -2.83 -11.58
C GLU A 263 -8.45 -3.20 -11.60
N ARG A 264 -7.57 -2.18 -11.54
CA ARG A 264 -6.13 -2.35 -11.75
C ARG A 264 -5.32 -2.06 -10.49
N ILE A 265 -5.83 -1.23 -9.58
CA ILE A 265 -5.18 -0.93 -8.30
C ILE A 265 -5.66 -1.94 -7.24
N ILE A 266 -4.72 -2.69 -6.66
CA ILE A 266 -5.05 -3.82 -5.79
C ILE A 266 -5.80 -3.40 -4.52
N GLU A 267 -5.44 -2.27 -3.90
CA GLU A 267 -6.09 -1.78 -2.69
C GLU A 267 -7.55 -1.37 -2.96
N TYR A 268 -7.86 -0.81 -4.13
CA TYR A 268 -9.24 -0.49 -4.52
C TYR A 268 -10.08 -1.75 -4.72
N LEU A 269 -9.51 -2.79 -5.36
CA LEU A 269 -10.19 -4.08 -5.53
C LEU A 269 -10.50 -4.75 -4.20
N VAL A 270 -9.57 -4.70 -3.25
CA VAL A 270 -9.76 -5.29 -1.91
C VAL A 270 -10.82 -4.53 -1.13
N GLN A 271 -10.77 -3.19 -1.15
CA GLN A 271 -11.76 -2.33 -0.48
C GLN A 271 -13.18 -2.52 -1.06
N ALA A 272 -13.31 -2.69 -2.38
CA ALA A 272 -14.60 -2.99 -3.00
C ALA A 272 -15.19 -4.35 -2.55
N GLY A 273 -14.36 -5.27 -2.08
CA GLY A 273 -14.76 -6.57 -1.55
C GLY A 273 -15.07 -6.59 -0.05
N GLU A 274 -14.77 -5.51 0.70
CA GLU A 274 -15.08 -5.43 2.13
C GLU A 274 -16.58 -5.13 2.34
N VAL A 275 -17.28 -6.05 3.00
CA VAL A 275 -18.75 -6.01 3.16
C VAL A 275 -19.21 -5.00 4.24
N ASP A 276 -18.31 -4.55 5.12
CA ASP A 276 -18.59 -3.57 6.17
C ASP A 276 -17.62 -2.40 6.06
N GLY A 277 -18.03 -1.32 5.39
CA GLY A 277 -17.25 -0.07 5.26
C GLY A 277 -17.08 0.72 6.56
N GLY A 278 -17.30 0.08 7.71
CA GLY A 278 -17.14 0.66 9.04
C GLY A 278 -18.19 1.71 9.37
N LEU A 279 -17.88 2.52 10.38
CA LEU A 279 -18.68 3.66 10.77
C LEU A 279 -18.56 4.80 9.77
N VAL A 280 -17.39 4.96 9.15
CA VAL A 280 -17.11 6.05 8.21
C VAL A 280 -17.96 5.97 6.93
N ALA A 281 -18.33 4.77 6.49
CA ALA A 281 -19.21 4.59 5.33
C ALA A 281 -20.70 4.79 5.65
N LYS A 282 -21.09 4.93 6.92
CA LYS A 282 -22.50 5.14 7.28
C LYS A 282 -22.94 6.56 6.90
N PRO A 283 -24.18 6.74 6.41
CA PRO A 283 -24.76 8.08 6.29
C PRO A 283 -24.69 8.83 7.63
N LEU A 284 -24.45 10.14 7.61
CA LEU A 284 -24.27 10.94 8.82
C LEU A 284 -25.39 10.74 9.84
N VAL A 285 -26.64 10.68 9.39
CA VAL A 285 -27.81 10.41 10.24
C VAL A 285 -27.70 9.06 10.94
N ALA A 286 -27.23 8.02 10.24
CA ALA A 286 -27.03 6.70 10.80
C ALA A 286 -25.86 6.67 11.80
N PHE A 287 -24.76 7.38 11.52
CA PHE A 287 -23.64 7.54 12.45
C PHE A 287 -24.10 8.20 13.77
N VAL A 288 -24.81 9.33 13.68
CA VAL A 288 -25.31 10.06 14.86
C VAL A 288 -26.27 9.20 15.68
N ARG A 289 -27.19 8.48 15.03
CA ARG A 289 -28.12 7.56 15.71
C ARG A 289 -27.39 6.36 16.35
N ALA A 290 -26.31 5.87 15.72
CA ALA A 290 -25.50 4.81 16.29
C ALA A 290 -24.79 5.28 17.58
N VAL A 291 -24.22 6.49 17.59
CA VAL A 291 -23.62 7.10 18.78
C VAL A 291 -24.64 7.30 19.90
N GLY A 292 -25.86 7.72 19.58
CA GLY A 292 -26.95 7.86 20.55
C GLY A 292 -27.65 6.55 20.93
N GLY A 293 -27.21 5.42 20.39
CA GLY A 293 -27.81 4.11 20.60
C GLY A 293 -27.44 3.49 21.95
N ARG A 294 -28.17 2.44 22.34
CA ARG A 294 -27.84 1.63 23.52
C ARG A 294 -26.75 0.60 23.16
N SER A 295 -25.55 1.09 22.81
CA SER A 295 -24.36 0.28 22.56
C SER A 295 -23.14 0.85 23.27
N ALA A 296 -22.10 0.03 23.47
CA ALA A 296 -20.85 0.48 24.07
C ALA A 296 -19.90 1.15 23.04
N ALA A 297 -20.15 0.93 21.75
CA ALA A 297 -19.48 1.59 20.61
C ALA A 297 -20.49 1.78 19.46
N PRO A 298 -20.37 2.84 18.62
CA PRO A 298 -19.39 3.93 18.69
C PRO A 298 -19.58 4.86 19.90
N GLY A 299 -18.47 5.43 20.40
CA GLY A 299 -18.47 6.25 21.62
C GLY A 299 -17.67 7.55 21.49
N GLY A 300 -17.23 8.08 22.64
CA GLY A 300 -16.54 9.38 22.71
C GLY A 300 -15.26 9.48 21.89
N GLY A 301 -14.49 8.39 21.77
CA GLY A 301 -13.28 8.35 20.94
C GLY A 301 -13.59 8.53 19.45
N SER A 302 -14.56 7.76 18.95
CA SER A 302 -15.07 7.85 17.57
C SER A 302 -15.63 9.23 17.23
N VAL A 303 -16.38 9.86 18.16
CA VAL A 303 -16.87 11.24 17.98
C VAL A 303 -15.72 12.26 18.00
N SER A 304 -14.71 12.05 18.84
CA SER A 304 -13.53 12.92 18.86
C SER A 304 -12.78 12.87 17.53
N ALA A 305 -12.62 11.68 16.94
CA ALA A 305 -12.02 11.50 15.62
C ALA A 305 -12.82 12.21 14.52
N ALA A 306 -14.15 12.04 14.52
CA ALA A 306 -15.03 12.72 13.57
C ALA A 306 -14.96 14.26 13.72
N ALA A 307 -14.95 14.79 14.95
CA ALA A 307 -14.82 16.22 15.20
C ALA A 307 -13.45 16.76 14.73
N ALA A 308 -12.37 16.01 14.97
CA ALA A 308 -11.04 16.38 14.48
C ALA A 308 -10.99 16.44 12.95
N ALA A 309 -11.56 15.44 12.29
CA ALA A 309 -11.64 15.37 10.83
C ALA A 309 -12.42 16.55 10.25
N LEU A 310 -13.57 16.89 10.82
CA LEU A 310 -14.35 18.08 10.43
C LEU A 310 -13.57 19.38 10.66
N GLY A 311 -12.84 19.49 11.76
CA GLY A 311 -11.98 20.64 12.04
C GLY A 311 -10.86 20.82 11.01
N ALA A 312 -10.20 19.73 10.63
CA ALA A 312 -9.20 19.72 9.57
C ALA A 312 -9.82 20.03 8.19
N ALA A 313 -10.99 19.46 7.87
CA ALA A 313 -11.70 19.70 6.63
C ALA A 313 -12.10 21.19 6.48
N LEU A 314 -12.51 21.87 7.56
CA LEU A 314 -12.76 23.31 7.53
C LEU A 314 -11.48 24.12 7.25
N GLY A 315 -10.33 23.71 7.82
CA GLY A 315 -9.04 24.30 7.47
C GLY A 315 -8.68 24.14 5.99
N CYS A 316 -8.90 22.94 5.45
CA CYS A 316 -8.70 22.64 4.03
C CYS A 316 -9.60 23.50 3.13
N MET A 317 -10.91 23.52 3.42
CA MET A 317 -11.91 24.32 2.71
C MET A 317 -11.53 25.81 2.70
N VAL A 318 -11.17 26.37 3.85
CA VAL A 318 -10.81 27.80 3.96
C VAL A 318 -9.56 28.12 3.11
N GLY A 319 -8.57 27.22 3.11
CA GLY A 319 -7.40 27.33 2.24
C GLY A 319 -7.78 27.32 0.76
N LEU A 320 -8.63 26.37 0.34
CA LEU A 320 -9.13 26.27 -1.04
C LEU A 320 -9.98 27.48 -1.44
N MET A 321 -10.80 28.01 -0.53
CA MET A 321 -11.58 29.23 -0.73
C MET A 321 -10.71 30.49 -0.86
N SER A 322 -9.44 30.38 -0.48
CA SER A 322 -8.40 31.41 -0.59
C SER A 322 -7.39 31.09 -1.71
N TYR A 323 -7.63 30.09 -2.54
CA TYR A 323 -6.75 29.59 -3.60
C TYR A 323 -7.40 29.68 -4.99
N GLY A 324 -6.59 29.81 -6.05
CA GLY A 324 -7.01 29.69 -7.46
C GLY A 324 -7.86 30.83 -8.02
N LYS A 325 -8.36 31.76 -7.20
CA LYS A 325 -9.09 32.95 -7.66
C LYS A 325 -8.13 34.12 -7.89
N LYS A 326 -8.37 34.91 -8.94
CA LYS A 326 -7.57 36.10 -9.31
C LYS A 326 -7.29 37.04 -8.14
N GLN A 327 -8.26 37.26 -7.27
CA GLN A 327 -8.11 38.15 -6.10
C GLN A 327 -7.16 37.62 -5.01
N PHE A 328 -6.75 36.35 -5.08
CA PHE A 328 -5.86 35.68 -4.13
C PHE A 328 -4.58 35.16 -4.77
N GLU A 329 -4.23 35.65 -5.96
CA GLU A 329 -3.05 35.18 -6.71
C GLU A 329 -1.74 35.32 -5.92
N GLU A 330 -1.58 36.41 -5.17
CA GLU A 330 -0.41 36.63 -4.30
C GLU A 330 -0.32 35.61 -3.15
N LEU A 331 -1.44 34.98 -2.78
CA LEU A 331 -1.53 33.96 -1.74
C LEU A 331 -1.31 32.54 -2.29
N ASP A 332 -1.23 32.34 -3.61
CA ASP A 332 -1.09 31.01 -4.21
C ASP A 332 0.10 30.22 -3.64
N PRO A 333 1.34 30.78 -3.53
CA PRO A 333 2.47 30.06 -2.95
C PRO A 333 2.31 29.73 -1.47
N ILE A 334 1.49 30.52 -0.75
CA ILE A 334 1.19 30.32 0.67
C ILE A 334 0.15 29.19 0.80
N MET A 335 -0.95 29.27 0.05
CA MET A 335 -2.04 28.29 0.11
C MET A 335 -1.59 26.90 -0.35
N ARG A 336 -0.72 26.80 -1.36
CA ARG A 336 -0.12 25.52 -1.77
C ARG A 336 0.66 24.82 -0.66
N LYS A 337 1.15 25.56 0.34
CA LYS A 337 1.82 25.00 1.53
C LYS A 337 0.86 24.71 2.67
N LEU A 338 -0.17 25.54 2.84
CA LEU A 338 -1.08 25.46 3.99
C LEU A 338 -2.21 24.44 3.80
N ILE A 339 -2.70 24.23 2.58
CA ILE A 339 -3.81 23.30 2.32
C ILE A 339 -3.42 21.82 2.54
N PRO A 340 -2.28 21.30 2.03
CA PRO A 340 -1.99 19.87 2.09
C PRO A 340 -1.97 19.27 3.51
N PRO A 341 -1.42 19.93 4.55
CA PRO A 341 -1.49 19.42 5.92
C PRO A 341 -2.92 19.18 6.42
N PHE A 342 -3.88 20.02 6.03
CA PHE A 342 -5.29 19.84 6.42
C PHE A 342 -5.98 18.75 5.62
N HIS A 343 -5.72 18.67 4.31
CA HIS A 343 -6.25 17.62 3.44
C HIS A 343 -5.76 16.24 3.88
N GLN A 344 -4.46 16.11 4.13
CA GLN A 344 -3.89 14.87 4.64
C GLN A 344 -4.36 14.59 6.09
N GLY A 345 -4.45 15.64 6.91
CA GLY A 345 -4.92 15.54 8.29
C GLY A 345 -6.36 15.04 8.39
N MET A 346 -7.28 15.53 7.55
CA MET A 346 -8.68 15.07 7.59
C MET A 346 -8.78 13.58 7.27
N ASP A 347 -8.10 13.08 6.24
CA ASP A 347 -8.14 11.67 5.84
C ASP A 347 -7.57 10.76 6.94
N GLU A 348 -6.43 11.15 7.52
CA GLU A 348 -5.82 10.43 8.62
C GLU A 348 -6.72 10.39 9.87
N LEU A 349 -7.47 11.46 10.14
CA LEU A 349 -8.37 11.58 11.29
C LEU A 349 -9.68 10.82 11.07
N VAL A 350 -10.21 10.79 9.84
CA VAL A 350 -11.39 9.96 9.48
C VAL A 350 -11.09 8.48 9.74
N ALA A 351 -9.90 8.00 9.35
CA ALA A 351 -9.50 6.61 9.57
C ALA A 351 -9.45 6.22 11.07
N LEU A 352 -9.29 7.19 11.98
CA LEU A 352 -9.29 6.94 13.42
C LEU A 352 -10.68 6.65 14.00
N VAL A 353 -11.77 7.02 13.30
CA VAL A 353 -13.15 6.71 13.74
C VAL A 353 -13.34 5.20 13.85
N ASP A 354 -12.96 4.46 12.81
CA ASP A 354 -13.04 3.00 12.85
C ASP A 354 -11.93 2.38 13.69
N ALA A 355 -10.75 3.02 13.75
CA ALA A 355 -9.65 2.52 14.58
C ALA A 355 -10.04 2.48 16.06
N ASP A 356 -10.77 3.48 16.55
CA ASP A 356 -11.31 3.53 17.91
C ASP A 356 -12.29 2.38 18.16
N SER A 357 -13.24 2.19 17.25
CA SER A 357 -14.23 1.12 17.35
C SER A 357 -13.62 -0.29 17.26
N ARG A 358 -12.60 -0.47 16.42
CA ARG A 358 -11.82 -1.72 16.36
C ARG A 358 -11.03 -1.95 17.65
N ALA A 359 -10.35 -0.93 18.18
CA ALA A 359 -9.59 -1.05 19.41
C ALA A 359 -10.49 -1.45 20.60
N PHE A 360 -11.68 -0.86 20.69
CA PHE A 360 -12.67 -1.25 21.69
C PHE A 360 -13.16 -2.69 21.50
N SER A 361 -13.46 -3.09 20.27
CA SER A 361 -13.91 -4.44 19.94
C SER A 361 -12.86 -5.49 20.31
N SER A 362 -11.59 -5.26 19.98
CA SER A 362 -10.49 -6.16 20.34
C SER A 362 -10.32 -6.31 21.85
N TYR A 363 -10.51 -5.22 22.63
CA TYR A 363 -10.51 -5.31 24.09
C TYR A 363 -11.68 -6.16 24.61
N MET A 364 -12.89 -5.98 24.06
CA MET A 364 -14.06 -6.77 24.41
C MET A 364 -13.92 -8.25 24.05
N GLU A 365 -13.27 -8.58 22.94
CA GLU A 365 -12.93 -9.96 22.56
C GLU A 365 -11.92 -10.56 23.53
N ALA A 366 -10.89 -9.81 23.92
CA ALA A 366 -9.93 -10.26 24.92
C ALA A 366 -10.59 -10.57 26.28
N MET A 367 -11.61 -9.80 26.68
CA MET A 367 -12.38 -10.07 27.90
C MET A 367 -13.12 -11.41 27.86
N LYS A 368 -13.52 -11.88 26.67
CA LYS A 368 -14.27 -13.13 26.45
C LYS A 368 -13.37 -14.37 26.37
N LEU A 369 -12.04 -14.22 26.37
CA LEU A 369 -11.13 -15.36 26.32
C LEU A 369 -11.34 -16.30 27.53
N PRO A 370 -11.11 -17.62 27.35
CA PRO A 370 -11.16 -18.59 28.44
C PRO A 370 -10.24 -18.23 29.62
N GLN A 371 -10.59 -18.72 30.80
CA GLN A 371 -9.87 -18.44 32.06
C GLN A 371 -9.80 -19.66 32.98
N SER A 372 -9.95 -20.86 32.41
CA SER A 372 -10.06 -22.11 33.15
C SER A 372 -8.68 -22.61 33.60
N THR A 373 -7.65 -22.45 32.77
CA THR A 373 -6.27 -22.85 33.10
C THR A 373 -5.39 -21.65 33.48
N PRO A 374 -4.28 -21.84 34.21
CA PRO A 374 -3.30 -20.78 34.47
C PRO A 374 -2.76 -20.14 33.19
N GLU A 375 -2.46 -20.96 32.17
CA GLU A 375 -1.98 -20.51 30.86
C GLU A 375 -3.03 -19.64 30.13
N GLU A 376 -4.31 -20.04 30.19
CA GLU A 376 -5.42 -19.26 29.63
C GLU A 376 -5.57 -17.91 30.35
N ARG A 377 -5.44 -17.88 31.68
CA ARG A 377 -5.52 -16.63 32.46
C ARG A 377 -4.39 -15.67 32.13
N GLU A 378 -3.17 -16.16 31.96
CA GLU A 378 -2.03 -15.35 31.55
C GLU A 378 -2.22 -14.80 30.13
N ARG A 379 -2.60 -15.65 29.18
CA ARG A 379 -2.88 -15.24 27.79
C ARG A 379 -4.01 -14.20 27.72
N ARG A 380 -5.09 -14.41 28.48
CA ARG A 380 -6.19 -13.45 28.60
C ARG A 380 -5.73 -12.12 29.16
N THR A 381 -4.95 -12.12 30.24
CA THR A 381 -4.43 -10.90 30.86
C THR A 381 -3.52 -10.13 29.91
N SER A 382 -2.62 -10.82 29.22
CA SER A 382 -1.73 -10.23 28.22
C SER A 382 -2.51 -9.61 27.05
N ALA A 383 -3.50 -10.34 26.52
CA ALA A 383 -4.38 -9.84 25.45
C ALA A 383 -5.19 -8.61 25.89
N MET A 384 -5.73 -8.60 27.12
CA MET A 384 -6.45 -7.45 27.66
C MET A 384 -5.55 -6.22 27.83
N GLN A 385 -4.34 -6.39 28.36
CA GLN A 385 -3.38 -5.29 28.50
C GLN A 385 -2.93 -4.74 27.14
N GLN A 386 -2.74 -5.60 26.14
CA GLN A 386 -2.44 -5.14 24.79
C GLN A 386 -3.63 -4.42 24.12
N GLY A 387 -4.85 -4.90 24.37
CA GLY A 387 -6.09 -4.24 23.94
C GLY A 387 -6.21 -2.83 24.53
N LEU A 388 -6.00 -2.68 25.84
CA LEU A 388 -6.00 -1.37 26.52
C LEU A 388 -4.90 -0.45 26.00
N LYS A 389 -3.68 -0.96 25.81
CA LYS A 389 -2.59 -0.17 25.20
C LYS A 389 -2.96 0.33 23.80
N THR A 390 -3.70 -0.46 23.03
CA THR A 390 -4.21 -0.06 21.71
C THR A 390 -5.31 1.00 21.83
N ALA A 391 -6.26 0.81 22.75
CA ALA A 391 -7.32 1.78 23.05
C ALA A 391 -6.79 3.13 23.57
N VAL A 392 -5.62 3.15 24.20
CA VAL A 392 -4.91 4.39 24.60
C VAL A 392 -4.15 5.02 23.43
N ARG A 393 -3.50 4.20 22.59
CA ARG A 393 -2.70 4.70 21.46
C ARG A 393 -3.54 5.41 20.41
N VAL A 394 -4.78 4.95 20.14
CA VAL A 394 -5.64 5.56 19.11
C VAL A 394 -5.99 7.03 19.44
N PRO A 395 -6.56 7.37 20.61
CA PRO A 395 -6.83 8.76 20.96
C PRO A 395 -5.54 9.59 21.18
N CYS A 396 -4.45 8.98 21.64
CA CYS A 396 -3.16 9.67 21.71
C CYS A 396 -2.66 10.08 20.32
N ALA A 397 -2.74 9.19 19.33
CA ALA A 397 -2.41 9.47 17.94
C ALA A 397 -3.32 10.55 17.34
N LEU A 398 -4.61 10.59 17.69
CA LEU A 398 -5.50 11.69 17.32
C LEU A 398 -4.94 13.03 17.80
N ALA A 399 -4.62 13.13 19.10
CA ALA A 399 -4.12 14.36 19.69
C ALA A 399 -2.80 14.81 19.05
N GLU A 400 -1.90 13.88 18.76
CA GLU A 400 -0.64 14.17 18.05
C GLU A 400 -0.87 14.67 16.62
N LYS A 401 -1.79 14.05 15.88
CA LYS A 401 -2.11 14.48 14.51
C LYS A 401 -2.71 15.88 14.49
N VAL A 402 -3.63 16.17 15.40
CA VAL A 402 -4.20 17.53 15.55
C VAL A 402 -3.13 18.56 15.93
N SER A 403 -2.20 18.21 16.83
CA SER A 403 -1.11 19.11 17.24
C SER A 403 -0.28 19.62 16.04
N ARG A 404 -0.04 18.75 15.04
CA ARG A 404 0.68 19.11 13.79
C ARG A 404 -0.04 20.13 12.93
N LEU A 405 -1.36 20.31 13.10
CA LEU A 405 -2.17 21.23 12.30
C LEU A 405 -2.13 22.67 12.85
N TRP A 406 -1.77 22.88 14.13
CA TRP A 406 -1.80 24.22 14.74
C TRP A 406 -0.91 25.25 14.03
N PRO A 407 0.33 24.95 13.62
CA PRO A 407 1.15 25.92 12.89
C PRO A 407 0.49 26.37 11.58
N ALA A 408 0.01 25.41 10.77
CA ALA A 408 -0.68 25.71 9.51
C ALA A 408 -1.98 26.50 9.73
N LEU A 409 -2.71 26.21 10.81
CA LEU A 409 -3.96 26.91 11.14
C LEU A 409 -3.72 28.36 11.59
N LYS A 410 -2.65 28.59 12.33
CA LYS A 410 -2.21 29.95 12.71
C LYS A 410 -1.83 30.77 11.49
N ASP A 411 -1.10 30.19 10.55
CA ASP A 411 -0.72 30.87 9.31
C ASP A 411 -1.93 31.08 8.39
N LEU A 412 -2.81 30.09 8.29
CA LEU A 412 -4.05 30.22 7.54
C LEU A 412 -4.91 31.37 8.10
N ALA A 413 -5.04 31.48 9.42
CA ALA A 413 -5.77 32.58 10.06
C ALA A 413 -5.21 33.97 9.76
N ARG A 414 -3.93 34.10 9.38
CA ARG A 414 -3.31 35.38 8.98
C ARG A 414 -3.59 35.76 7.53
N HIS A 415 -3.78 34.77 6.66
CA HIS A 415 -3.82 34.98 5.21
C HIS A 415 -5.16 34.65 4.56
N CYS A 416 -6.03 33.89 5.22
CA CYS A 416 -7.25 33.38 4.62
C CYS A 416 -8.22 34.50 4.21
N ASN A 417 -9.12 34.13 3.31
CA ASN A 417 -10.32 34.86 2.97
C ASN A 417 -11.17 35.11 4.23
N LEU A 418 -11.38 36.38 4.58
CA LEU A 418 -12.16 36.77 5.76
C LEU A 418 -13.64 36.42 5.66
N ALA A 419 -14.17 36.18 4.45
CA ALA A 419 -15.53 35.68 4.29
C ALA A 419 -15.73 34.30 4.93
N CYS A 420 -14.65 33.53 5.10
CA CYS A 420 -14.66 32.22 5.75
C CYS A 420 -14.19 32.28 7.22
N LYS A 421 -14.22 33.46 7.85
CA LYS A 421 -13.79 33.66 9.25
C LYS A 421 -14.54 32.75 10.23
N SER A 422 -15.86 32.59 10.06
CA SER A 422 -16.66 31.69 10.89
C SER A 422 -16.21 30.24 10.77
N ASP A 423 -15.86 29.81 9.56
CA ASP A 423 -15.50 28.41 9.27
C ASP A 423 -14.20 28.02 9.98
N ILE A 424 -13.20 28.91 9.95
CA ILE A 424 -11.92 28.68 10.64
C ILE A 424 -12.06 28.80 12.17
N GLN A 425 -12.96 29.63 12.69
CA GLN A 425 -13.27 29.69 14.13
C GLN A 425 -13.88 28.38 14.62
N VAL A 426 -14.85 27.83 13.88
CA VAL A 426 -15.44 26.52 14.17
C VAL A 426 -14.39 25.42 14.05
N GLY A 427 -13.56 25.46 13.00
CA GLY A 427 -12.47 24.49 12.79
C GLY A 427 -11.50 24.45 13.98
N ALA A 428 -11.05 25.61 14.47
CA ALA A 428 -10.18 25.72 15.63
C ALA A 428 -10.81 25.11 16.90
N LYS A 429 -12.10 25.39 17.15
CA LYS A 429 -12.82 24.82 18.31
C LYS A 429 -13.09 23.33 18.17
N MET A 430 -13.35 22.83 16.97
CA MET A 430 -13.51 21.40 16.72
C MET A 430 -12.23 20.62 16.98
N LEU A 431 -11.07 21.14 16.53
CA LEU A 431 -9.76 20.54 16.81
C LEU A 431 -9.45 20.55 18.31
N GLU A 432 -9.73 21.64 19.02
CA GLU A 432 -9.57 21.72 20.48
C GLU A 432 -10.46 20.70 21.21
N ALA A 433 -11.75 20.65 20.86
CA ALA A 433 -12.71 19.73 21.47
C ALA A 433 -12.37 18.26 21.19
N ALA A 434 -11.80 17.96 20.03
CA ALA A 434 -11.34 16.61 19.70
C ALA A 434 -10.14 16.18 20.55
N VAL A 435 -9.17 17.07 20.80
CA VAL A 435 -8.04 16.79 21.71
C VAL A 435 -8.54 16.64 23.15
N PHE A 436 -9.51 17.46 23.56
CA PHE A 436 -10.19 17.30 24.85
C PHE A 436 -10.82 15.91 24.98
N GLY A 437 -11.60 15.48 23.98
CA GLY A 437 -12.18 14.14 23.97
C GLY A 437 -11.13 13.03 23.99
N ALA A 438 -10.06 13.17 23.20
CA ALA A 438 -8.93 12.24 23.20
C ALA A 438 -8.26 12.13 24.58
N TYR A 439 -8.04 13.26 25.27
CA TYR A 439 -7.50 13.28 26.62
C TYR A 439 -8.33 12.42 27.57
N PHE A 440 -9.65 12.61 27.64
CA PHE A 440 -10.48 11.81 28.54
C PHE A 440 -10.54 10.33 28.17
N ASN A 441 -10.52 10.00 26.87
CA ASN A 441 -10.46 8.62 26.40
C ASN A 441 -9.11 7.94 26.74
N VAL A 442 -8.00 8.68 26.72
CA VAL A 442 -6.72 8.17 27.24
C VAL A 442 -6.81 7.95 28.75
N MET A 443 -7.22 8.97 29.50
CA MET A 443 -7.21 8.95 30.96
C MET A 443 -8.13 7.88 31.56
N ILE A 444 -9.26 7.56 30.93
CA ILE A 444 -10.15 6.51 31.41
C ILE A 444 -9.52 5.11 31.24
N ASN A 445 -8.90 4.84 30.09
CA ASN A 445 -8.27 3.55 29.79
C ASN A 445 -6.95 3.34 30.54
N LEU A 446 -6.21 4.42 30.87
CA LEU A 446 -4.97 4.33 31.66
C LEU A 446 -5.19 3.77 33.08
N LYS A 447 -6.40 3.85 33.63
CA LYS A 447 -6.73 3.33 34.96
C LYS A 447 -6.55 1.82 35.05
N ASP A 448 -6.85 1.11 33.97
CA ASP A 448 -6.87 -0.35 33.90
C ASP A 448 -5.55 -0.95 33.37
N ILE A 449 -4.58 -0.10 33.00
CA ILE A 449 -3.25 -0.52 32.59
C ILE A 449 -2.38 -0.76 33.84
N THR A 450 -1.56 -1.80 33.82
CA THR A 450 -0.64 -2.15 34.93
C THR A 450 0.79 -1.64 34.72
N ASP A 451 1.15 -1.33 33.46
CA ASP A 451 2.45 -0.79 33.09
C ASP A 451 2.58 0.69 33.50
N GLU A 452 3.14 0.93 34.69
CA GLU A 452 3.28 2.28 35.26
C GLU A 452 4.17 3.21 34.43
N LYS A 453 5.21 2.68 33.75
CA LYS A 453 6.04 3.48 32.86
C LYS A 453 5.23 3.99 31.66
N PHE A 454 4.44 3.10 31.07
CA PHE A 454 3.54 3.45 29.97
C PHE A 454 2.48 4.47 30.42
N LYS A 455 1.89 4.29 31.60
CA LYS A 455 0.88 5.23 32.15
C LYS A 455 1.44 6.63 32.32
N LEU A 456 2.59 6.76 32.97
CA LEU A 456 3.21 8.06 33.20
C LEU A 456 3.55 8.75 31.88
N ALA A 457 4.16 8.01 30.94
CA ALA A 457 4.54 8.54 29.64
C ALA A 457 3.32 9.03 28.84
N MET A 458 2.25 8.24 28.77
CA MET A 458 1.05 8.60 28.02
C MET A 458 0.27 9.74 28.68
N SER A 459 0.14 9.73 30.01
CA SER A 459 -0.53 10.79 30.78
C SER A 459 0.15 12.15 30.59
N GLN A 460 1.48 12.20 30.73
CA GLN A 460 2.25 13.44 30.51
C GLN A 460 2.11 13.93 29.07
N LYS A 461 2.23 13.01 28.11
CA LYS A 461 2.13 13.34 26.68
C LYS A 461 0.77 13.92 26.32
N VAL A 462 -0.32 13.27 26.71
CA VAL A 462 -1.68 13.73 26.35
C VAL A 462 -2.05 15.03 27.08
N SER A 463 -1.54 15.23 28.30
CA SER A 463 -1.73 16.48 29.05
C SER A 463 -1.03 17.66 28.34
N GLY A 464 0.20 17.44 27.85
CA GLY A 464 0.92 18.44 27.06
C GLY A 464 0.19 18.81 25.76
N LEU A 465 -0.32 17.80 25.05
CA LEU A 465 -1.09 18.00 23.82
C LEU A 465 -2.41 18.76 24.07
N LEU A 466 -3.08 18.52 25.21
CA LEU A 466 -4.29 19.26 25.58
C LEU A 466 -4.00 20.73 25.85
N GLU A 467 -2.94 21.04 26.58
CA GLU A 467 -2.53 22.43 26.83
C GLU A 467 -2.12 23.14 25.54
N GLU A 468 -1.38 22.46 24.66
CA GLU A 468 -1.07 22.98 23.33
C GLU A 468 -2.34 23.27 22.52
N ALA A 469 -3.34 22.38 22.55
CA ALA A 469 -4.59 22.58 21.84
C ALA A 469 -5.38 23.79 22.34
N LYS A 470 -5.46 23.99 23.66
CA LYS A 470 -6.10 25.19 24.26
C LYS A 470 -5.40 26.46 23.81
N GLN A 471 -4.06 26.49 23.88
CA GLN A 471 -3.26 27.65 23.47
C GLN A 471 -3.34 27.91 21.97
N GLY A 472 -3.28 26.84 21.15
CA GLY A 472 -3.38 26.89 19.70
C GLY A 472 -4.71 27.49 19.26
N SER A 473 -5.81 26.98 19.80
CA SER A 473 -7.17 27.46 19.55
C SER A 473 -7.34 28.92 19.97
N ALA A 474 -6.96 29.28 21.20
CA ALA A 474 -7.06 30.66 21.69
C ALA A 474 -6.28 31.66 20.82
N LEU A 475 -5.07 31.29 20.39
CA LEU A 475 -4.25 32.15 19.54
C LEU A 475 -4.84 32.32 18.14
N VAL A 476 -5.37 31.26 17.53
CA VAL A 476 -6.06 31.33 16.23
C VAL A 476 -7.28 32.25 16.32
N LEU A 477 -8.11 32.07 17.34
CA LEU A 477 -9.31 32.91 17.55
C LEU A 477 -8.94 34.38 17.76
N ALA A 478 -7.93 34.66 18.58
CA ALA A 478 -7.45 36.02 18.81
C ALA A 478 -6.85 36.66 17.54
N LEU A 479 -6.17 35.89 16.68
CA LEU A 479 -5.68 36.37 15.39
C LEU A 479 -6.84 36.75 14.47
N LEU A 480 -7.87 35.92 14.44
CA LEU A 480 -9.06 36.16 13.62
C LEU A 480 -9.89 37.33 14.12
N GLU A 481 -10.01 37.53 15.43
CA GLU A 481 -10.72 38.69 16.01
C GLU A 481 -10.04 40.02 15.67
N LYS A 482 -8.71 40.04 15.58
CA LYS A 482 -7.93 41.22 15.20
C LYS A 482 -8.01 41.56 13.71
N ARG A 483 -8.43 40.62 12.86
CA ARG A 483 -8.65 40.81 11.42
C ARG A 483 -10.12 41.03 11.12
#